data_AF-A0A424QFV3-F1
#
_entry.id   AF-A0A424QFV3-F1
#
_cell.length_a   1.000
_cell.length_b   1.000
_cell.length_c   1.000
_cell.angle_alpha   90.00
_cell.angle_beta   90.00
_cell.angle_gamma   90.00
#
_symmetry.space_group_name_H-M   'P 1'
#
loop_
_entity.id
_entity.type
_entity.pdbx_description
1 polymer ?
#
loop_
_entity_poly.entity_id
_entity_poly.type
_entity_poly.pdbx_seq_one_letter_code
_entity_poly.pdbx_strand_id
1 'polypeptide(L)'
;MKILHFSELGDNLREEMSGARWLLMSSQDLQYATGALMFAELDGILIGVDHRGEGITPGLWQRAVHLMLVSEQIDADEFAKNSGITKVIANDDASLEDYIW
;
A
#
# COMPACT_ATOMS: atom_id res chain seq x y z
N MET A 1 -5.01 13.70 10.11
CA MET A 1 -4.01 12.70 9.65
C MET A 1 -3.67 13.03 8.21
N LYS A 2 -2.38 13.17 7.84
CA LYS A 2 -1.99 13.45 6.46
C LYS A 2 -1.90 12.13 5.69
N ILE A 3 -2.61 12.05 4.56
CA ILE A 3 -2.67 10.90 3.65
C ILE A 3 -2.14 11.39 2.31
N LEU A 4 -1.32 10.58 1.65
CA LEU A 4 -0.75 10.87 0.34
C LEU A 4 -1.11 9.76 -0.64
N HIS A 5 -1.31 10.12 -1.90
CA HIS A 5 -1.39 9.17 -3.00
C HIS A 5 -0.10 9.21 -3.79
N PHE A 6 0.50 8.04 -4.06
CA PHE A 6 1.78 7.96 -4.77
C PHE A 6 1.74 8.62 -6.15
N SER A 7 0.61 8.50 -6.85
CA SER A 7 0.37 9.11 -8.16
C SER A 7 0.41 10.64 -8.15
N GLU A 8 0.30 11.27 -6.98
CA GLU A 8 0.32 12.73 -6.81
C GLU A 8 1.69 13.26 -6.37
N LEU A 9 2.64 12.37 -6.08
CA LEU A 9 3.98 12.76 -5.64
C LEU A 9 4.85 13.21 -6.81
N GLY A 10 5.60 14.27 -6.57
CA GLY A 10 6.62 14.79 -7.48
C GLY A 10 8.00 14.23 -7.20
N ASP A 11 9.02 14.96 -7.68
CA ASP A 11 10.41 14.52 -7.60
C ASP A 11 11.02 14.68 -6.19
N ASN A 12 10.44 15.52 -5.32
CA ASN A 12 10.96 15.78 -3.97
C ASN A 12 10.25 14.95 -2.90
N LEU A 13 10.33 13.62 -3.05
CA LEU A 13 9.66 12.65 -2.19
C LEU A 13 9.88 12.89 -0.69
N ARG A 14 11.11 13.23 -0.28
CA ARG A 14 11.44 13.42 1.14
C ARG A 14 10.64 14.57 1.76
N GLU A 15 10.56 15.71 1.08
CA GLU A 15 9.83 16.86 1.59
C GLU A 15 8.33 16.63 1.54
N GLU A 16 7.83 16.08 0.43
CA GLU A 16 6.42 15.84 0.22
C GLU A 16 5.84 14.81 1.20
N MET A 17 6.60 13.75 1.50
CA MET A 17 6.20 12.69 2.43
C MET A 17 6.29 13.10 3.90
N SER A 18 6.91 14.25 4.20
CA SER A 18 7.09 14.71 5.58
C SER A 18 5.75 14.85 6.32
N GLY A 19 5.68 14.24 7.51
CA GLY A 19 4.50 14.26 8.38
C GLY A 19 3.30 13.46 7.86
N ALA A 20 3.45 12.71 6.77
CA ALA A 20 2.41 11.78 6.32
C ALA A 20 2.26 10.62 7.30
N ARG A 21 1.05 10.09 7.41
CA ARG A 21 0.76 8.87 8.15
C ARG A 21 0.55 7.68 7.21
N TRP A 22 -0.04 7.95 6.06
CA TRP A 22 -0.36 6.96 5.04
C TRP A 22 0.15 7.40 3.67
N LEU A 23 0.69 6.45 2.92
CA LEU A 23 0.92 6.55 1.50
C LEU A 23 0.13 5.42 0.81
N LEU A 24 -0.82 5.81 -0.02
CA LEU A 24 -1.73 4.93 -0.74
C LEU A 24 -1.31 4.86 -2.21
N MET A 25 -1.39 3.69 -2.81
CA MET A 25 -0.98 3.48 -4.20
C MET A 25 -1.68 2.29 -4.86
N SER A 26 -1.66 2.23 -6.18
CA SER A 26 -2.08 1.05 -6.94
C SER A 26 -0.97 0.00 -7.03
N SER A 27 -1.30 -1.24 -7.42
CA SER A 27 -0.28 -2.26 -7.71
C SER A 27 0.65 -1.86 -8.85
N GLN A 28 0.19 -1.05 -9.80
CA GLN A 28 0.98 -0.55 -10.92
C GLN A 28 2.07 0.43 -10.47
N ASP A 29 1.80 1.18 -9.39
CA ASP A 29 2.74 2.14 -8.81
C ASP A 29 3.92 1.45 -8.10
N LEU A 30 3.73 0.23 -7.59
CA LEU A 30 4.73 -0.50 -6.80
C LEU A 30 6.08 -0.62 -7.50
N GLN A 31 6.07 -0.80 -8.82
CA GLN A 31 7.31 -0.93 -9.60
C GLN A 31 8.15 0.36 -9.62
N TYR A 32 7.51 1.52 -9.40
CA TYR A 32 8.15 2.83 -9.36
C TYR A 32 8.34 3.34 -7.93
N ALA A 33 7.69 2.73 -6.94
CA ALA A 33 7.62 3.22 -5.57
C ALA A 33 8.84 2.91 -4.69
N THR A 34 9.92 2.30 -5.22
CA THR A 34 11.09 1.90 -4.41
C THR A 34 11.63 3.03 -3.52
N GLY A 35 11.76 4.25 -4.05
CA GLY A 35 12.23 5.40 -3.28
C GLY A 35 11.24 5.83 -2.19
N ALA A 36 9.94 5.84 -2.49
CA ALA A 36 8.90 6.18 -1.52
C ALA A 36 8.79 5.13 -0.41
N LEU A 37 8.87 3.84 -0.73
CA LEU A 37 8.87 2.75 0.26
C LEU A 37 10.06 2.88 1.23
N MET A 38 11.24 3.25 0.75
CA MET A 38 12.40 3.50 1.62
C MET A 38 12.15 4.63 2.61
N PHE A 39 11.61 5.77 2.16
CA PHE A 39 11.31 6.88 3.06
C PHE A 39 10.15 6.58 4.00
N ALA A 40 9.16 5.84 3.54
CA ALA A 40 8.05 5.40 4.38
C ALA A 40 8.53 4.57 5.57
N GLU A 41 9.44 3.62 5.33
CA GLU A 41 10.06 2.83 6.39
C GLU A 41 10.81 3.71 7.42
N LEU A 42 11.60 4.68 6.94
CA LEU A 42 12.40 5.56 7.81
C LEU A 42 11.54 6.49 8.66
N ASP A 43 10.44 7.00 8.11
CA ASP A 43 9.58 7.99 8.77
C ASP A 43 8.35 7.34 9.47
N GLY A 44 8.22 6.01 9.43
CA GLY A 44 7.09 5.28 10.03
C GLY A 44 5.75 5.53 9.34
N ILE A 45 5.77 5.76 8.03
CA ILE A 45 4.58 5.97 7.19
C ILE A 45 4.03 4.60 6.80
N LEU A 46 2.73 4.41 6.99
CA LEU A 46 2.03 3.18 6.64
C LEU A 46 1.73 3.15 5.14
N ILE A 47 1.80 1.97 4.55
CA ILE A 47 1.59 1.77 3.11
C ILE A 47 0.30 1.00 2.87
N GLY A 48 -0.57 1.59 2.05
CA GLY A 48 -1.78 0.98 1.53
C GLY A 48 -1.64 0.70 0.04
N VAL A 49 -1.97 -0.51 -0.41
CA VAL A 49 -1.91 -0.90 -1.82
C VAL A 49 -3.25 -1.44 -2.30
N ASP A 50 -3.79 -0.86 -3.36
CA ASP A 50 -4.91 -1.44 -4.10
C ASP A 50 -4.35 -2.35 -5.19
N HIS A 51 -4.58 -3.65 -5.04
CA HIS A 51 -4.09 -4.70 -5.94
C HIS A 51 -5.23 -5.40 -6.68
N ARG A 52 -6.42 -4.80 -6.72
CA ARG A 52 -7.53 -5.32 -7.51
C ARG A 52 -7.21 -5.23 -9.00
N GLY A 53 -7.72 -6.18 -9.78
CA GLY A 53 -7.56 -6.22 -11.23
C GLY A 53 -6.21 -6.75 -11.74
N GLU A 54 -5.23 -7.02 -10.87
CA GLU A 54 -3.91 -7.54 -11.26
C GLU A 54 -3.54 -8.83 -10.52
N GLY A 55 -2.78 -9.70 -11.20
CA GLY A 55 -2.26 -10.93 -10.60
C GLY A 55 -1.22 -10.62 -9.53
N ILE A 56 -1.42 -11.14 -8.31
CA ILE A 56 -0.50 -10.88 -7.20
C ILE A 56 0.76 -11.74 -7.36
N THR A 57 1.90 -11.08 -7.59
CA THR A 57 3.21 -11.73 -7.59
C THR A 57 3.93 -11.40 -6.28
N PRO A 58 4.26 -12.41 -5.44
CA PRO A 58 4.99 -12.18 -4.21
C PRO A 58 6.34 -11.49 -4.43
N GLY A 59 6.74 -10.64 -3.50
CA GLY A 59 7.96 -9.84 -3.65
C GLY A 59 8.35 -9.10 -2.39
N LEU A 60 9.54 -8.49 -2.39
CA LEU A 60 10.08 -7.79 -1.22
C LEU A 60 9.19 -6.63 -0.73
N TRP A 61 8.43 -6.01 -1.64
CA TRP A 61 7.51 -4.92 -1.34
C TRP A 61 6.44 -5.31 -0.33
N GLN A 62 6.04 -6.60 -0.25
CA GLN A 62 5.01 -7.07 0.68
C GLN A 62 5.37 -6.77 2.14
N ARG A 63 6.67 -6.72 2.46
CA ARG A 63 7.16 -6.39 3.81
C ARG A 63 6.94 -4.93 4.20
N ALA A 64 6.84 -4.04 3.23
CA ALA A 64 6.58 -2.62 3.46
C ALA A 64 5.07 -2.32 3.47
N VAL A 65 4.23 -3.23 2.98
CA VAL A 65 2.78 -3.04 2.86
C VAL A 65 2.07 -3.41 4.16
N HIS A 66 1.27 -2.47 4.65
CA HIS A 66 0.53 -2.60 5.91
C HIS A 66 -0.94 -2.91 5.64
N LEU A 67 -1.51 -2.30 4.61
CA LEU A 67 -2.87 -2.53 4.14
C LEU A 67 -2.87 -2.92 2.67
N MET A 68 -3.58 -3.98 2.32
CA MET A 68 -3.78 -4.38 0.93
C MET A 68 -5.26 -4.59 0.65
N LEU A 69 -5.77 -3.91 -0.37
CA LEU A 69 -7.11 -4.14 -0.89
C LEU A 69 -6.99 -5.09 -2.08
N VAL A 70 -7.72 -6.19 -2.00
CA VAL A 70 -7.77 -7.24 -3.02
C VAL A 70 -9.21 -7.46 -3.44
N SER A 71 -9.39 -8.19 -4.53
CA SER A 71 -10.70 -8.43 -5.11
C SER A 71 -11.41 -9.58 -4.38
N GLU A 72 -12.74 -9.60 -4.37
CA GLU A 72 -13.53 -10.49 -3.49
C GLU A 72 -13.30 -12.00 -3.73
N GLN A 73 -12.82 -12.38 -4.92
CA GLN A 73 -12.43 -13.75 -5.25
C GLN A 73 -11.16 -14.23 -4.54
N ILE A 74 -10.40 -13.33 -3.90
CA ILE A 74 -9.16 -13.66 -3.19
C ILE A 74 -9.50 -13.92 -1.72
N ASP A 75 -9.08 -15.08 -1.20
CA ASP A 75 -9.14 -15.34 0.24
C ASP A 75 -8.13 -14.44 0.96
N ALA A 76 -8.61 -13.31 1.48
CA ALA A 76 -7.79 -12.31 2.16
C ALA A 76 -7.14 -12.86 3.44
N ASP A 77 -7.83 -13.73 4.18
CA ASP A 77 -7.34 -14.29 5.44
C ASP A 77 -6.20 -15.28 5.19
N GLU A 78 -6.35 -16.14 4.19
CA GLU A 78 -5.28 -17.03 3.74
C GLU A 78 -4.10 -16.24 3.17
N PHE A 79 -4.37 -15.23 2.34
CA PHE A 79 -3.33 -14.40 1.74
C PHE A 79 -2.53 -13.61 2.79
N ALA A 80 -3.19 -13.01 3.79
CA ALA A 80 -2.53 -12.28 4.88
C ALA A 80 -1.55 -13.17 5.65
N LYS A 81 -1.95 -14.41 5.99
CA LYS A 81 -1.12 -15.38 6.72
C LYS A 81 0.16 -15.74 5.97
N ASN A 82 0.09 -15.77 4.63
CA ASN A 82 1.19 -16.22 3.79
C ASN A 82 2.08 -15.08 3.26
N SER A 83 1.58 -13.83 3.23
CA SER A 83 2.27 -12.67 2.65
C SER A 83 3.07 -11.83 3.66
N GLY A 84 2.72 -11.90 4.95
CA GLY A 84 3.30 -11.03 5.98
C GLY A 84 2.74 -9.60 5.99
N ILE A 85 1.71 -9.34 5.20
CA ILE A 85 0.99 -8.05 5.19
C ILE A 85 0.07 -7.98 6.41
N THR A 86 0.07 -6.83 7.09
CA THR A 86 -0.63 -6.66 8.39
C THR A 86 -2.15 -6.80 8.25
N LYS A 87 -2.73 -6.20 7.21
CA LYS A 87 -4.18 -6.22 6.97
C LYS A 87 -4.43 -6.39 5.47
N VAL A 88 -5.17 -7.42 5.11
CA VAL A 88 -5.62 -7.67 3.74
C VAL A 88 -7.14 -7.67 3.75
N ILE A 89 -7.76 -6.96 2.81
CA ILE A 89 -9.20 -6.80 2.73
C ILE A 89 -9.65 -7.20 1.33
N ALA A 90 -10.61 -8.12 1.25
CA ALA A 90 -11.29 -8.47 0.01
C ALA A 90 -12.59 -7.68 -0.09
N ASN A 91 -12.64 -6.66 -0.96
CA ASN A 91 -13.83 -5.83 -1.17
C ASN A 91 -13.73 -5.07 -2.50
N ASP A 92 -14.67 -5.30 -3.42
CA ASP A 92 -14.67 -4.68 -4.75
C ASP A 92 -15.30 -3.27 -4.76
N ASP A 93 -16.12 -2.93 -3.76
CA ASP A 93 -16.88 -1.68 -3.71
C ASP A 93 -16.25 -0.60 -2.79
N ALA A 94 -15.19 -0.94 -2.06
CA ALA A 94 -14.54 -0.05 -1.09
C ALA A 94 -13.27 0.63 -1.63
N SER A 95 -12.80 1.63 -0.88
CA SER A 95 -11.52 2.31 -1.06
C SER A 95 -10.51 1.91 0.03
N LEU A 96 -9.22 2.21 -0.16
CA LEU A 96 -8.21 1.97 0.88
C LEU A 96 -8.49 2.80 2.13
N GLU A 97 -8.98 4.02 1.92
CA GLU A 97 -9.29 5.04 2.91
C GLU A 97 -10.36 4.58 3.91
N ASP A 98 -11.22 3.64 3.52
CA ASP A 98 -12.22 3.04 4.42
C ASP A 98 -11.58 2.13 5.48
N TYR A 99 -10.32 1.71 5.28
CA TYR A 99 -9.65 0.69 6.09
C TYR A 99 -8.35 1.15 6.77
N ILE A 100 -7.92 2.39 6.56
CA ILE A 100 -6.75 2.99 7.23
C ILE A 100 -6.99 3.19 8.73
N TRP A 101 -5.90 3.30 9.51
CA TRP A 101 -5.92 3.49 10.97
C TRP A 101 -4.84 4.46 11.48
#